data_AF-A0A8J2W9S3-F1
#
_entry.id   AF-A0A8J2W9S3-F1
#
_cell.length_a   1.000
_cell.length_b   1.000
_cell.length_c   1.000
_cell.angle_alpha   90.00
_cell.angle_beta   90.00
_cell.angle_gamma   90.00
#
_symmetry.space_group_name_H-M   'P 1'
#
loop_
_entity.id
_entity.type
_entity.pdbx_description
1 polymer ?
#
loop_
_entity_poly.entity_id
_entity_poly.type
_entity_poly.pdbx_seq_one_letter_code
_entity_poly.pdbx_strand_id
1 'polypeptide(L)'
;MLLVHLSLHTVDEGHAINPSCTCVRFTSTHGKERGTFSSPDYPRPYPQNTCLLYTFLAETHQIVELVFTDFDIYKEHMDCSNGNYLKVYSEAEIHGPGPPGINEFSVWSRILCGNRAEAPPPLYSHGPIMILEFQSGEKPSNASGFIGTYRFIDRRNFETDGVKVSGTQCDYVFASQAERPSHGRLYSPRYPSSYPNSIRCNYHFNARKNERIKLVFEESYLQKGDESCLNRGDVIKVFDGRSSVAPVISMLCNEIVGYEILSTGPELLVQFTSNTKTPGQGFKASYQFLAKDASSAASSCHQVFRSDKSRSGKLISPLYPSPYPQKTQCHYDFLAKGRERVRLVFEDFNLQRASSISDCESMDSFDVFLYVDGRLEKMASYCGNDVPKPIMSNGPKLSIEFRGIYSSRYSRGFKIAYYFVEDYAIATGKQLLEYPCAFVYNITDRRKGVMTSPNYPGLYPRDTECNYFFHARKNERVHLKFSHFDVEGVVPCEAVSASDYVQFSSQMIDIDSKRYCGQLRELDVVSKSNFLRVTFRSNDRLDGTGFKAEYIFLKDSEMRSVKSEMNGSVGCHIIKNHQWRNFFRLLLALSIVTIVL
;
A
#
# COMPACT_ATOMS: atom_id res chain seq x y z
N MET A 1 -34.05 -43.05 -7.91
CA MET A 1 -35.02 -42.25 -7.13
C MET A 1 -34.37 -40.90 -6.86
N LEU A 2 -34.51 -39.94 -7.78
CA LEU A 2 -33.92 -38.61 -7.66
C LEU A 2 -34.98 -37.69 -7.05
N LEU A 3 -34.72 -37.15 -5.85
CA LEU A 3 -35.57 -36.13 -5.25
C LEU A 3 -35.39 -34.81 -6.02
N VAL A 4 -36.48 -34.35 -6.65
CA VAL A 4 -36.60 -32.99 -7.18
C VAL A 4 -36.89 -32.07 -6.01
N HIS A 5 -35.93 -31.22 -5.64
CA HIS A 5 -36.15 -30.13 -4.69
C HIS A 5 -36.82 -28.98 -5.44
N LEU A 6 -38.15 -28.90 -5.36
CA LEU A 6 -38.92 -27.72 -5.77
C LEU A 6 -38.74 -26.63 -4.70
N SER A 7 -37.92 -25.62 -4.98
CA SER A 7 -37.88 -24.38 -4.19
C SER A 7 -39.10 -23.52 -4.53
N LEU A 8 -40.13 -23.53 -3.68
CA LEU A 8 -41.19 -22.52 -3.76
C LEU A 8 -40.62 -21.14 -3.37
N HIS A 9 -40.63 -20.23 -4.34
CA HIS A 9 -40.50 -18.79 -4.12
C HIS A 9 -41.91 -18.20 -3.97
N THR A 10 -42.23 -17.63 -2.81
CA THR A 10 -43.45 -16.84 -2.63
C THR A 10 -43.12 -15.39 -2.96
N VAL A 11 -43.55 -14.94 -4.14
CA VAL A 11 -43.46 -13.55 -4.60
C VAL A 11 -44.74 -12.83 -4.19
N ASP A 12 -44.63 -11.78 -3.39
CA ASP A 12 -45.74 -10.87 -3.11
C ASP A 12 -45.74 -9.77 -4.19
N GLU A 13 -46.66 -9.86 -5.15
CA GLU A 13 -46.80 -8.92 -6.26
C GLU A 13 -47.43 -7.60 -5.77
N GLY A 14 -46.58 -6.63 -5.42
CA GLY A 14 -47.00 -5.25 -5.14
C GLY A 14 -47.05 -4.41 -6.43
N HIS A 15 -48.14 -3.68 -6.66
CA HIS A 15 -48.24 -2.72 -7.76
C HIS A 15 -47.40 -1.46 -7.46
N ALA A 16 -46.52 -1.07 -8.39
CA ALA A 16 -45.81 0.21 -8.34
C ALA A 16 -46.75 1.36 -8.75
N ILE A 17 -46.52 2.58 -8.21
CA ILE A 17 -47.31 3.79 -8.50
C ILE A 17 -46.99 4.39 -9.90
N ASN A 18 -46.27 3.63 -10.74
CA ASN A 18 -46.07 3.92 -12.16
C ASN A 18 -46.33 2.61 -12.95
N PRO A 19 -47.28 2.56 -13.92
CA PRO A 19 -47.77 1.32 -14.52
C PRO A 19 -46.77 0.54 -15.41
N SER A 20 -45.48 0.86 -15.38
CA SER A 20 -44.49 0.35 -16.35
C SER A 20 -43.52 -0.71 -15.81
N CYS A 21 -43.44 -0.94 -14.49
CA CYS A 21 -42.48 -1.88 -13.90
C CYS A 21 -43.16 -2.85 -12.91
N THR A 22 -42.85 -4.14 -13.02
CA THR A 22 -43.29 -5.18 -12.07
C THR A 22 -42.35 -5.22 -10.86
N CYS A 23 -42.86 -5.54 -9.67
CA CYS A 23 -42.08 -5.50 -8.42
C CYS A 23 -42.00 -6.88 -7.78
N VAL A 24 -40.78 -7.27 -7.39
CA VAL A 24 -40.47 -8.51 -6.67
C VAL A 24 -39.90 -8.14 -5.31
N ARG A 25 -40.50 -8.65 -4.23
CA ARG A 25 -40.11 -8.31 -2.85
C ARG A 25 -39.47 -9.47 -2.11
N PHE A 26 -38.37 -9.18 -1.41
CA PHE A 26 -37.66 -10.10 -0.52
C PHE A 26 -37.63 -9.49 0.88
N THR A 27 -38.22 -10.16 1.87
CA THR A 27 -38.36 -9.62 3.23
C THR A 27 -37.78 -10.57 4.28
N SER A 28 -37.14 -10.04 5.32
CA SER A 28 -36.66 -10.82 6.47
C SER A 28 -37.82 -11.40 7.29
N THR A 29 -38.95 -10.68 7.33
CA THR A 29 -40.16 -10.99 8.13
C THR A 29 -40.81 -12.34 7.85
N HIS A 30 -40.50 -12.98 6.71
CA HIS A 30 -41.03 -14.29 6.32
C HIS A 30 -40.01 -15.43 6.48
N GLY A 31 -38.99 -15.26 7.33
CA GLY A 31 -38.17 -16.37 7.86
C GLY A 31 -36.96 -16.81 7.01
N LYS A 32 -36.57 -16.04 5.98
CA LYS A 32 -35.35 -16.32 5.20
C LYS A 32 -34.35 -15.17 5.32
N GLU A 33 -33.34 -15.34 6.17
CA GLU A 33 -32.20 -14.42 6.31
C GLU A 33 -31.30 -14.36 5.06
N ARG A 34 -31.49 -15.31 4.14
CA ARG A 34 -30.75 -15.42 2.87
C ARG A 34 -31.60 -16.08 1.79
N GLY A 35 -31.30 -15.80 0.54
CA GLY A 35 -31.96 -16.43 -0.59
C GLY A 35 -31.27 -16.14 -1.92
N THR A 36 -31.95 -16.44 -3.01
CA THR A 36 -31.49 -16.20 -4.38
C THR A 36 -32.44 -15.26 -5.11
N PHE A 37 -31.91 -14.50 -6.06
CA PHE A 37 -32.66 -13.66 -6.98
C PHE A 37 -32.06 -13.79 -8.39
N SER A 38 -32.87 -13.67 -9.43
CA SER A 38 -32.41 -13.76 -10.81
C SER A 38 -33.22 -12.85 -11.73
N SER A 39 -32.64 -12.53 -12.89
CA SER A 39 -33.39 -11.98 -14.02
C SER A 39 -34.46 -12.99 -14.48
N PRO A 40 -35.49 -12.54 -15.22
CA PRO A 40 -36.47 -13.44 -15.81
C PRO A 40 -35.80 -14.44 -16.74
N ASP A 41 -36.39 -15.63 -16.81
CA ASP A 41 -36.00 -16.74 -17.68
C ASP A 41 -34.58 -17.30 -17.52
N TYR A 42 -33.75 -16.74 -16.61
CA TYR A 42 -32.40 -17.23 -16.33
C TYR A 42 -32.40 -18.76 -16.09
N PRO A 43 -31.50 -19.54 -16.73
CA PRO A 43 -30.32 -19.11 -17.50
C PRO A 43 -30.57 -18.82 -18.99
N ARG A 44 -31.82 -18.78 -19.45
CA ARG A 44 -32.16 -18.37 -20.82
C ARG A 44 -32.10 -16.85 -20.97
N PRO A 45 -31.98 -16.33 -22.20
CA PRO A 45 -31.97 -14.89 -22.43
C PRO A 45 -33.23 -14.22 -21.89
N TYR A 46 -33.05 -13.08 -21.21
CA TYR A 46 -34.14 -12.31 -20.63
C TYR A 46 -35.05 -11.68 -21.71
N PRO A 47 -36.34 -11.45 -21.40
CA PRO A 47 -37.29 -10.84 -22.32
C PRO A 47 -36.98 -9.36 -22.61
N GLN A 48 -37.39 -8.89 -23.78
CA GLN A 48 -37.28 -7.48 -24.19
C GLN A 48 -38.32 -6.60 -23.50
N ASN A 49 -38.10 -5.28 -23.49
CA ASN A 49 -39.04 -4.27 -22.97
C ASN A 49 -39.56 -4.57 -21.55
N THR A 50 -38.70 -5.15 -20.73
CA THR A 50 -39.04 -5.55 -19.35
C THR A 50 -38.48 -4.53 -18.38
N CYS A 51 -39.31 -4.12 -17.42
CA CYS A 51 -38.87 -3.36 -16.26
C CYS A 51 -39.24 -4.11 -14.99
N LEU A 52 -38.24 -4.42 -14.16
CA LEU A 52 -38.38 -5.17 -12.91
C LEU A 52 -37.70 -4.43 -11.75
N LEU A 53 -38.43 -4.29 -10.66
CA LEU A 53 -37.94 -3.75 -9.40
C LEU A 53 -37.76 -4.87 -8.37
N TYR A 54 -36.51 -5.18 -8.01
CA TYR A 54 -36.21 -6.11 -6.93
C TYR A 54 -36.02 -5.31 -5.64
N THR A 55 -36.94 -5.46 -4.69
CA THR A 55 -36.92 -4.75 -3.41
C THR A 55 -36.52 -5.70 -2.29
N PHE A 56 -35.40 -5.41 -1.63
CA PHE A 56 -34.89 -6.15 -0.48
C PHE A 56 -35.15 -5.33 0.79
N LEU A 57 -35.95 -5.88 1.71
CA LEU A 57 -36.37 -5.22 2.93
C LEU A 57 -35.89 -6.02 4.15
N ALA A 58 -34.81 -5.54 4.76
CA ALA A 58 -34.25 -6.05 6.00
C ALA A 58 -34.93 -5.43 7.23
N GLU A 59 -34.64 -5.97 8.42
CA GLU A 59 -35.04 -5.33 9.67
C GLU A 59 -34.25 -4.05 9.93
N THR A 60 -34.74 -3.17 10.81
CA THR A 60 -34.14 -1.85 11.07
C THR A 60 -32.69 -1.88 11.56
N HIS A 61 -32.25 -2.98 12.18
CA HIS A 61 -30.88 -3.20 12.64
C HIS A 61 -30.01 -3.96 11.62
N GLN A 62 -30.57 -4.32 10.48
CA GLN A 62 -29.90 -5.07 9.42
C GLN A 62 -29.63 -4.19 8.20
N ILE A 63 -28.70 -4.65 7.37
CA ILE A 63 -28.46 -4.16 6.01
C ILE A 63 -28.53 -5.35 5.05
N VAL A 64 -28.64 -5.06 3.75
CA VAL A 64 -28.74 -6.04 2.67
C VAL A 64 -27.36 -6.21 2.04
N GLU A 65 -26.93 -7.47 1.88
CA GLU A 65 -25.80 -7.88 1.06
C GLU A 65 -26.32 -8.62 -0.17
N LEU A 66 -25.87 -8.22 -1.36
CA LEU A 66 -26.14 -8.92 -2.63
C LEU A 66 -24.83 -9.38 -3.28
N VAL A 67 -24.79 -10.62 -3.73
CA VAL A 67 -23.65 -11.21 -4.44
C VAL A 67 -24.14 -11.84 -5.73
N PHE A 68 -23.63 -11.38 -6.88
CA PHE A 68 -23.92 -11.99 -8.18
C PHE A 68 -23.05 -13.24 -8.36
N THR A 69 -23.69 -14.37 -8.65
CA THR A 69 -23.02 -15.64 -8.98
C THR A 69 -22.81 -15.80 -10.49
N ASP A 70 -23.68 -15.19 -11.29
CA ASP A 70 -23.49 -14.99 -12.73
C ASP A 70 -24.10 -13.65 -13.16
N PHE A 71 -23.52 -13.03 -14.19
CA PHE A 71 -23.89 -11.69 -14.64
C PHE A 71 -23.60 -11.53 -16.14
N ASP A 72 -24.65 -11.34 -16.92
CA ASP A 72 -24.60 -11.17 -18.37
C ASP A 72 -25.77 -10.28 -18.82
N ILE A 73 -25.55 -8.96 -18.76
CA ILE A 73 -26.49 -7.95 -19.26
C ILE A 73 -25.84 -7.31 -20.50
N TYR A 74 -26.50 -7.45 -21.64
CA TYR A 74 -26.06 -6.85 -22.90
C TYR A 74 -25.64 -5.39 -22.78
N LYS A 75 -24.38 -5.14 -23.11
CA LYS A 75 -23.71 -3.85 -23.03
C LYS A 75 -23.66 -3.20 -24.40
N GLU A 76 -24.58 -2.28 -24.66
CA GLU A 76 -24.61 -1.51 -25.91
C GLU A 76 -23.60 -0.35 -25.90
N HIS A 77 -23.45 0.31 -24.75
CA HIS A 77 -22.50 1.40 -24.51
C HIS A 77 -21.61 1.13 -23.31
N MET A 78 -20.39 1.70 -23.32
CA MET A 78 -19.38 1.46 -22.27
C MET A 78 -19.82 1.89 -20.87
N ASP A 79 -20.68 2.90 -20.78
CA ASP A 79 -21.19 3.51 -19.54
C ASP A 79 -22.58 2.98 -19.13
N CYS A 80 -23.12 1.99 -19.85
CA CYS A 80 -24.44 1.42 -19.61
C CYS A 80 -25.60 2.43 -19.67
N SER A 81 -25.39 3.61 -20.29
CA SER A 81 -26.39 4.69 -20.30
C SER A 81 -27.53 4.42 -21.29
N ASN A 82 -27.26 3.64 -22.33
CA ASN A 82 -28.19 3.31 -23.41
C ASN A 82 -28.33 1.79 -23.49
N GLY A 83 -29.57 1.29 -23.56
CA GLY A 83 -29.88 -0.13 -23.73
C GLY A 83 -30.27 -0.82 -22.43
N ASN A 84 -29.69 -1.99 -22.17
CA ASN A 84 -30.08 -2.87 -21.07
C ASN A 84 -29.21 -2.57 -19.85
N TYR A 85 -29.82 -2.40 -18.68
CA TYR A 85 -29.09 -2.02 -17.48
C TYR A 85 -29.72 -2.57 -16.21
N LEU A 86 -28.91 -2.59 -15.15
CA LEU A 86 -29.33 -2.79 -13.77
C LEU A 86 -28.90 -1.58 -12.94
N LYS A 87 -29.85 -0.74 -12.52
CA LYS A 87 -29.59 0.36 -11.57
C LYS A 87 -29.70 -0.15 -10.15
N VAL A 88 -28.80 0.35 -9.30
CA VAL A 88 -28.71 0.00 -7.88
C VAL A 88 -29.09 1.22 -7.05
N TYR A 89 -30.06 1.06 -6.16
CA TYR A 89 -30.48 2.07 -5.18
C TYR A 89 -30.10 1.58 -3.78
N SER A 90 -28.97 2.09 -3.29
CA SER A 90 -28.41 1.75 -1.97
C SER A 90 -29.02 2.57 -0.81
N GLU A 91 -29.72 3.66 -1.13
CA GLU A 91 -30.36 4.61 -0.20
C GLU A 91 -31.82 4.81 -0.61
N ALA A 92 -32.65 3.77 -0.42
CA ALA A 92 -34.08 3.87 -0.67
C ALA A 92 -34.79 4.40 0.59
N GLU A 93 -35.43 5.57 0.47
CA GLU A 93 -36.22 6.17 1.54
C GLU A 93 -37.67 5.66 1.54
N ILE A 94 -38.32 5.71 2.71
CA ILE A 94 -39.77 5.47 2.83
C ILE A 94 -40.45 6.83 2.67
N HIS A 95 -40.90 7.17 1.46
CA HIS A 95 -41.67 8.39 1.24
C HIS A 95 -43.15 8.19 1.61
N GLY A 96 -43.52 8.61 2.83
CA GLY A 96 -44.92 8.65 3.28
C GLY A 96 -45.51 7.32 3.78
N PRO A 97 -46.82 7.26 4.06
CA PRO A 97 -47.51 6.05 4.49
C PRO A 97 -47.75 5.12 3.30
N GLY A 98 -46.69 4.43 2.87
CA GLY A 98 -46.71 3.47 1.78
C GLY A 98 -45.53 2.49 1.89
N PRO A 99 -45.53 1.40 1.11
CA PRO A 99 -44.38 0.52 1.05
C PRO A 99 -43.16 1.27 0.49
N PRO A 100 -41.93 0.86 0.85
CA PRO A 100 -40.71 1.49 0.33
C PRO A 100 -40.71 1.48 -1.21
N GLY A 101 -40.29 2.59 -1.81
CA GLY A 101 -40.32 2.76 -3.25
C GLY A 101 -39.35 3.85 -3.73
N ILE A 102 -39.06 3.81 -5.02
CA ILE A 102 -38.26 4.82 -5.72
C ILE A 102 -39.16 5.66 -6.62
N ASN A 103 -38.74 6.89 -6.88
CA ASN A 103 -39.37 7.80 -7.83
C ASN A 103 -38.32 8.38 -8.79
N GLU A 104 -38.75 9.24 -9.71
CA GLU A 104 -37.89 9.91 -10.70
C GLU A 104 -36.77 10.79 -10.12
N PHE A 105 -36.87 11.16 -8.83
CA PHE A 105 -35.86 11.95 -8.12
C PHE A 105 -34.97 11.08 -7.21
N SER A 106 -35.23 9.78 -7.10
CA SER A 106 -34.42 8.87 -6.29
C SER A 106 -33.01 8.75 -6.86
N VAL A 107 -32.02 9.00 -6.01
CA VAL A 107 -30.61 8.90 -6.38
C VAL A 107 -30.19 7.44 -6.38
N TRP A 108 -29.68 6.97 -7.52
CA TRP A 108 -29.09 5.65 -7.64
C TRP A 108 -27.58 5.71 -7.37
N SER A 109 -27.03 4.63 -6.83
CA SER A 109 -25.61 4.53 -6.45
C SER A 109 -24.73 4.03 -7.60
N ARG A 110 -25.23 3.09 -8.42
CA ARG A 110 -24.52 2.51 -9.58
C ARG A 110 -25.48 2.10 -10.71
N ILE A 111 -24.97 2.08 -11.94
CA ILE A 111 -25.61 1.44 -13.11
C ILE A 111 -24.67 0.34 -13.62
N LEU A 112 -25.22 -0.83 -13.91
CA LEU A 112 -24.46 -2.04 -14.22
C LEU A 112 -24.94 -2.66 -15.54
N CYS A 113 -23.99 -3.08 -16.37
CA CYS A 113 -24.19 -3.90 -17.56
C CYS A 113 -22.83 -4.53 -17.92
N GLY A 114 -22.83 -5.56 -18.76
CA GLY A 114 -21.62 -6.30 -19.13
C GLY A 114 -21.74 -7.79 -18.89
N ASN A 115 -20.61 -8.47 -19.04
CA ASN A 115 -20.50 -9.92 -18.88
C ASN A 115 -19.94 -10.32 -17.50
N ARG A 116 -19.69 -11.62 -17.31
CA ARG A 116 -19.23 -12.20 -16.04
C ARG A 116 -17.92 -11.60 -15.51
N ALA A 117 -17.01 -11.16 -16.39
CA ALA A 117 -15.76 -10.51 -15.98
C ALA A 117 -15.97 -9.08 -15.45
N GLU A 118 -17.11 -8.47 -15.77
CA GLU A 118 -17.51 -7.12 -15.36
C GLU A 118 -18.53 -7.14 -14.20
N ALA A 119 -18.83 -8.31 -13.64
CA ALA A 119 -19.72 -8.45 -12.49
C ALA A 119 -19.21 -7.61 -11.30
N PRO A 120 -20.08 -6.88 -10.59
CA PRO A 120 -19.65 -6.05 -9.47
C PRO A 120 -19.21 -6.91 -8.28
N PRO A 121 -18.37 -6.37 -7.38
CA PRO A 121 -18.15 -6.96 -6.06
C PRO A 121 -19.46 -6.97 -5.25
N PRO A 122 -19.50 -7.66 -4.08
CA PRO A 122 -20.66 -7.66 -3.20
C PRO A 122 -21.21 -6.24 -2.95
N LEU A 123 -22.52 -6.09 -3.15
CA LEU A 123 -23.22 -4.83 -2.98
C LEU A 123 -23.86 -4.78 -1.59
N TYR A 124 -23.73 -3.65 -0.90
CA TYR A 124 -24.29 -3.45 0.43
C TYR A 124 -25.19 -2.21 0.46
N SER A 125 -26.29 -2.27 1.21
CA SER A 125 -27.19 -1.11 1.37
C SER A 125 -26.68 -0.15 2.44
N HIS A 126 -27.03 1.14 2.33
CA HIS A 126 -26.73 2.14 3.35
C HIS A 126 -27.63 2.00 4.59
N GLY A 127 -28.80 1.39 4.43
CA GLY A 127 -29.79 1.14 5.47
C GLY A 127 -30.49 -0.21 5.29
N PRO A 128 -31.70 -0.38 5.83
CA PRO A 128 -32.41 -1.67 5.79
C PRO A 128 -33.00 -2.01 4.41
N ILE A 129 -32.92 -1.09 3.43
CA ILE A 129 -33.60 -1.23 2.14
C ILE A 129 -32.58 -1.14 1.01
N MET A 130 -32.67 -2.07 0.07
CA MET A 130 -31.99 -2.00 -1.23
C MET A 130 -32.99 -2.24 -2.35
N ILE A 131 -32.90 -1.47 -3.43
CA ILE A 131 -33.72 -1.69 -4.64
C ILE A 131 -32.81 -1.85 -5.85
N LEU A 132 -33.11 -2.83 -6.71
CA LEU A 132 -32.52 -2.96 -8.04
C LEU A 132 -33.59 -2.72 -9.10
N GLU A 133 -33.30 -1.89 -10.10
CA GLU A 133 -34.14 -1.69 -11.27
C GLU A 133 -33.46 -2.31 -12.48
N PHE A 134 -34.01 -3.42 -12.97
CA PHE A 134 -33.60 -4.06 -14.21
C PHE A 134 -34.47 -3.57 -15.35
N GLN A 135 -33.82 -3.01 -16.38
CA GLN A 135 -34.48 -2.55 -17.60
C GLN A 135 -33.86 -3.26 -18.80
N SER A 136 -34.70 -3.89 -19.63
CA SER A 136 -34.30 -4.39 -20.95
C SER A 136 -34.87 -3.51 -22.07
N GLY A 137 -34.09 -3.36 -23.13
CA GLY A 137 -34.45 -2.55 -24.30
C GLY A 137 -35.24 -3.32 -25.36
N GLU A 138 -35.52 -2.66 -26.47
CA GLU A 138 -36.26 -3.22 -27.62
C GLU A 138 -35.41 -4.18 -28.48
N LYS A 139 -34.07 -4.10 -28.37
CA LYS A 139 -33.19 -4.93 -29.19
C LYS A 139 -33.06 -6.35 -28.61
N PRO A 140 -33.25 -7.41 -29.43
CA PRO A 140 -32.99 -8.77 -29.01
C PRO A 140 -31.53 -8.94 -28.60
N SER A 141 -31.32 -9.62 -27.47
CA SER A 141 -30.01 -10.01 -26.99
C SER A 141 -30.01 -11.50 -26.65
N ASN A 142 -28.85 -12.15 -26.84
CA ASN A 142 -28.60 -13.52 -26.41
C ASN A 142 -28.04 -13.60 -24.98
N ALA A 143 -27.96 -12.47 -24.27
CA ALA A 143 -27.39 -12.39 -22.94
C ALA A 143 -28.27 -13.12 -21.92
N SER A 144 -27.69 -13.99 -21.08
CA SER A 144 -28.42 -14.89 -20.17
C SER A 144 -29.06 -14.18 -18.97
N GLY A 145 -28.68 -12.93 -18.70
CA GLY A 145 -29.15 -12.17 -17.55
C GLY A 145 -28.29 -12.39 -16.31
N PHE A 146 -28.88 -12.43 -15.13
CA PHE A 146 -28.12 -12.53 -13.88
C PHE A 146 -28.78 -13.45 -12.88
N ILE A 147 -27.96 -14.04 -12.01
CA ILE A 147 -28.40 -14.74 -10.81
C ILE A 147 -27.47 -14.39 -9.66
N GLY A 148 -28.04 -14.19 -8.48
CA GLY A 148 -27.30 -13.86 -7.28
C GLY A 148 -27.94 -14.39 -6.01
N THR A 149 -27.23 -14.17 -4.92
CA THR A 149 -27.68 -14.44 -3.55
C THR A 149 -27.85 -13.15 -2.79
N TYR A 150 -28.82 -13.10 -1.89
CA TYR A 150 -28.99 -12.01 -0.94
C TYR A 150 -28.87 -12.51 0.49
N ARG A 151 -28.40 -11.65 1.40
CA ARG A 151 -28.35 -11.88 2.85
C ARG A 151 -28.77 -10.62 3.61
N PHE A 152 -29.50 -10.79 4.70
CA PHE A 152 -29.73 -9.72 5.67
C PHE A 152 -28.71 -9.87 6.79
N ILE A 153 -27.84 -8.87 6.94
CA ILE A 153 -26.72 -8.91 7.88
C ILE A 153 -26.90 -7.85 8.96
N ASP A 154 -26.59 -8.20 10.19
CA ASP A 154 -26.66 -7.26 11.30
C ASP A 154 -25.62 -6.15 11.11
N ARG A 155 -26.08 -4.89 11.15
CA ARG A 155 -25.22 -3.72 10.99
C ARG A 155 -24.20 -3.57 12.13
N ARG A 156 -24.49 -4.10 13.31
CA ARG A 156 -23.62 -4.04 14.49
C ARG A 156 -22.28 -4.74 14.28
N ASN A 157 -22.21 -5.67 13.33
CA ASN A 157 -20.96 -6.33 12.94
C ASN A 157 -19.90 -5.36 12.38
N PHE A 158 -20.31 -4.15 11.99
CA PHE A 158 -19.47 -3.12 11.38
C PHE A 158 -19.45 -1.84 12.22
N GLU A 159 -19.75 -1.94 13.52
CA GLU A 159 -19.60 -0.83 14.45
C GLU A 159 -18.13 -0.57 14.76
N THR A 160 -17.76 0.71 14.80
CA THR A 160 -16.42 1.14 15.18
C THR A 160 -16.31 1.15 16.70
N ASP A 161 -15.31 0.46 17.25
CA ASP A 161 -15.14 0.28 18.71
C ASP A 161 -14.80 1.57 19.47
N GLY A 162 -14.41 2.63 18.74
CA GLY A 162 -14.12 3.95 19.30
C GLY A 162 -15.38 4.64 19.82
N VAL A 163 -15.19 5.64 20.68
CA VAL A 163 -16.29 6.50 21.13
C VAL A 163 -16.54 7.58 20.09
N LYS A 164 -17.73 7.59 19.49
CA LYS A 164 -18.13 8.65 18.55
C LYS A 164 -18.14 10.00 19.24
N VAL A 165 -17.52 11.01 18.63
CA VAL A 165 -17.51 12.38 19.12
C VAL A 165 -18.87 13.02 18.84
N SER A 166 -19.55 13.47 19.89
CA SER A 166 -20.86 14.12 19.79
C SER A 166 -20.81 15.35 18.88
N GLY A 167 -21.84 15.52 18.05
CA GLY A 167 -21.95 16.65 17.10
C GLY A 167 -21.12 16.52 15.83
N THR A 168 -20.30 15.47 15.70
CA THR A 168 -19.56 15.17 14.45
C THR A 168 -20.28 14.13 13.61
N GLN A 169 -20.06 14.16 12.30
CA GLN A 169 -20.62 13.17 11.39
C GLN A 169 -20.05 11.77 11.66
N CYS A 170 -18.73 11.69 11.84
CA CYS A 170 -17.98 10.43 11.84
C CYS A 170 -16.64 10.48 12.59
N ASP A 171 -16.46 11.38 13.57
CA ASP A 171 -15.22 11.40 14.34
C ASP A 171 -15.30 10.44 15.54
N TYR A 172 -14.17 9.79 15.85
CA TYR A 172 -14.08 8.76 16.90
C TYR A 172 -12.82 8.94 17.75
N VAL A 173 -12.92 8.56 19.03
CA VAL A 173 -11.79 8.53 19.97
C VAL A 173 -11.59 7.12 20.51
N PHE A 174 -10.37 6.62 20.38
CA PHE A 174 -9.90 5.34 20.88
C PHE A 174 -8.91 5.62 22.01
N ALA A 175 -9.17 5.13 23.21
CA ALA A 175 -8.33 5.39 24.36
C ALA A 175 -7.91 4.08 25.03
N SER A 176 -6.63 3.94 25.33
CA SER A 176 -6.11 2.82 26.12
C SER A 176 -6.48 3.01 27.59
N GLN A 177 -7.44 2.21 28.06
CA GLN A 177 -8.02 2.28 29.41
C GLN A 177 -8.12 0.88 30.00
N ALA A 178 -8.13 0.76 31.34
CA ALA A 178 -8.03 -0.56 32.00
C ALA A 178 -9.26 -1.43 31.75
N GLU A 179 -10.41 -0.79 31.54
CA GLU A 179 -11.71 -1.43 31.35
C GLU A 179 -12.08 -1.61 29.86
N ARG A 180 -11.17 -1.27 28.94
CA ARG A 180 -11.39 -1.39 27.50
C ARG A 180 -10.42 -2.37 26.86
N PRO A 181 -10.85 -3.11 25.83
CA PRO A 181 -9.94 -3.93 25.05
C PRO A 181 -8.74 -3.13 24.54
N SER A 182 -7.55 -3.73 24.63
CA SER A 182 -6.31 -3.14 24.09
C SER A 182 -6.24 -3.21 22.56
N HIS A 183 -7.20 -3.86 21.92
CA HIS A 183 -7.32 -3.99 20.48
C HIS A 183 -8.79 -3.84 20.07
N GLY A 184 -9.03 -3.55 18.80
CA GLY A 184 -10.38 -3.39 18.28
C GLY A 184 -10.39 -3.12 16.78
N ARG A 185 -11.54 -2.70 16.28
CA ARG A 185 -11.79 -2.40 14.87
C ARG A 185 -12.36 -1.01 14.67
N LEU A 186 -12.10 -0.49 13.47
CA LEU A 186 -12.67 0.73 12.96
C LEU A 186 -13.01 0.57 11.50
N TYR A 187 -14.02 1.32 11.08
CA TYR A 187 -14.56 1.26 9.74
C TYR A 187 -14.79 2.67 9.18
N SER A 188 -14.76 2.81 7.86
CA SER A 188 -15.28 4.01 7.21
C SER A 188 -16.78 4.16 7.46
N PRO A 189 -17.35 5.38 7.38
CA PRO A 189 -18.79 5.55 7.52
C PRO A 189 -19.56 4.72 6.49
N ARG A 190 -20.67 4.10 6.92
CA ARG A 190 -21.54 3.21 6.12
C ARG A 190 -20.90 1.88 5.67
N TYR A 191 -19.66 1.56 6.05
CA TYR A 191 -19.06 0.26 5.76
C TYR A 191 -19.97 -0.89 6.23
N PRO A 192 -20.12 -1.98 5.47
CA PRO A 192 -19.45 -2.36 4.21
C PRO A 192 -20.05 -1.75 2.94
N SER A 193 -21.00 -0.83 3.06
CA SER A 193 -21.51 -0.06 1.92
C SER A 193 -20.64 1.16 1.63
N SER A 194 -20.92 1.83 0.50
CA SER A 194 -20.11 2.96 0.04
C SER A 194 -20.15 4.13 1.02
N TYR A 195 -18.99 4.74 1.24
CA TYR A 195 -18.89 5.90 2.10
C TYR A 195 -19.57 7.14 1.50
N PRO A 196 -20.07 8.07 2.32
CA PRO A 196 -20.61 9.34 1.84
C PRO A 196 -19.56 10.19 1.12
N ASN A 197 -20.01 11.09 0.25
CA ASN A 197 -19.17 12.13 -0.35
C ASN A 197 -19.12 13.39 0.54
N SER A 198 -18.14 14.25 0.28
CA SER A 198 -17.95 15.54 0.98
C SER A 198 -17.83 15.41 2.51
N ILE A 199 -17.15 14.37 2.99
CA ILE A 199 -16.95 14.11 4.42
C ILE A 199 -15.47 14.15 4.79
N ARG A 200 -15.23 14.43 6.07
CA ARG A 200 -13.92 14.37 6.70
C ARG A 200 -14.06 13.79 8.10
N CYS A 201 -13.57 12.57 8.30
CA CYS A 201 -13.67 11.81 9.53
C CYS A 201 -12.31 11.73 10.22
N ASN A 202 -12.25 12.04 11.51
CA ASN A 202 -11.04 11.98 12.33
C ASN A 202 -11.16 10.86 13.37
N TYR A 203 -10.21 9.92 13.36
CA TYR A 203 -10.09 8.83 14.31
C TYR A 203 -8.85 9.07 15.18
N HIS A 204 -9.07 9.50 16.42
CA HIS A 204 -8.01 9.85 17.37
C HIS A 204 -7.67 8.66 18.27
N PHE A 205 -6.43 8.20 18.24
CA PHE A 205 -5.93 7.15 19.13
C PHE A 205 -5.05 7.76 20.22
N ASN A 206 -5.40 7.45 21.48
CA ASN A 206 -4.74 7.93 22.69
C ASN A 206 -4.32 6.72 23.55
N ALA A 207 -3.10 6.24 23.37
CA ALA A 207 -2.50 5.18 24.17
C ALA A 207 -1.90 5.71 25.49
N ARG A 208 -1.48 4.82 26.39
CA ARG A 208 -0.80 5.21 27.64
C ARG A 208 0.66 5.60 27.40
N LYS A 209 1.28 6.25 28.40
CA LYS A 209 2.62 6.88 28.33
C LYS A 209 3.79 5.96 27.90
N ASN A 210 3.62 4.65 27.83
CA ASN A 210 4.63 3.70 27.34
C ASN A 210 4.05 2.71 26.33
N GLU A 211 2.98 3.08 25.64
CA GLU A 211 2.36 2.26 24.61
C GLU A 211 2.57 2.87 23.22
N ARG A 212 2.35 2.05 22.20
CA ARG A 212 2.28 2.44 20.79
C ARG A 212 1.01 1.89 20.17
N ILE A 213 0.62 2.45 19.04
CA ILE A 213 -0.57 2.05 18.31
C ILE A 213 -0.10 1.33 17.06
N LYS A 214 -0.42 0.04 16.98
CA LYS A 214 -0.39 -0.74 15.75
C LYS A 214 -1.75 -0.62 15.10
N LEU A 215 -1.79 -0.33 13.81
CA LEU A 215 -2.99 -0.19 13.00
C LEU A 215 -2.79 -1.01 11.72
N VAL A 216 -3.74 -1.87 11.38
CA VAL A 216 -3.69 -2.69 10.18
C VAL A 216 -4.95 -2.40 9.38
N PHE A 217 -4.80 -1.79 8.21
CA PHE A 217 -5.87 -1.70 7.22
C PHE A 217 -6.00 -3.08 6.57
N GLU A 218 -6.93 -3.87 7.09
CA GLU A 218 -7.22 -5.20 6.56
C GLU A 218 -7.64 -5.09 5.09
N GLU A 219 -8.58 -4.17 4.83
CA GLU A 219 -9.09 -3.88 3.48
C GLU A 219 -9.45 -2.39 3.36
N SER A 220 -9.09 -1.77 2.25
CA SER A 220 -9.44 -0.39 1.91
C SER A 220 -9.70 -0.28 0.42
N TYR A 221 -10.95 -0.07 0.02
CA TYR A 221 -11.37 0.15 -1.36
C TYR A 221 -11.91 1.58 -1.50
N LEU A 222 -11.01 2.53 -1.71
CA LEU A 222 -11.38 3.90 -2.08
C LEU A 222 -11.60 3.99 -3.59
N GLN A 223 -12.07 5.13 -4.09
CA GLN A 223 -12.18 5.34 -5.53
C GLN A 223 -10.81 5.01 -6.19
N LYS A 224 -10.81 4.37 -7.36
CA LYS A 224 -9.59 4.12 -8.16
C LYS A 224 -9.16 5.36 -8.95
N GLY A 225 -7.86 5.56 -9.08
CA GLY A 225 -7.26 6.59 -9.91
C GLY A 225 -5.75 6.70 -9.66
N ASP A 226 -5.23 7.92 -9.54
CA ASP A 226 -3.80 8.19 -9.31
C ASP A 226 -3.21 7.37 -8.15
N GLU A 227 -2.26 6.50 -8.48
CA GLU A 227 -1.58 5.58 -7.53
C GLU A 227 -0.77 6.32 -6.47
N SER A 228 -0.28 7.53 -6.78
CA SER A 228 0.50 8.32 -5.84
C SER A 228 -0.33 8.98 -4.73
N CYS A 229 -1.66 8.94 -4.85
CA CYS A 229 -2.60 9.67 -4.02
C CYS A 229 -2.56 11.21 -4.16
N LEU A 230 -1.76 11.78 -5.08
CA LEU A 230 -1.58 13.23 -5.27
C LEU A 230 -2.87 14.01 -5.52
N ASN A 231 -3.62 13.59 -6.52
CA ASN A 231 -4.79 14.32 -7.00
C ASN A 231 -6.09 13.58 -6.68
N ARG A 232 -6.11 12.82 -5.57
CA ARG A 232 -7.27 12.02 -5.18
C ARG A 232 -8.19 12.83 -4.27
N GLY A 233 -9.48 12.83 -4.61
CA GLY A 233 -10.50 13.41 -3.73
C GLY A 233 -10.75 12.54 -2.49
N ASP A 234 -10.47 11.24 -2.58
CA ASP A 234 -10.67 10.27 -1.50
C ASP A 234 -9.33 9.73 -1.01
N VAL A 235 -9.00 9.97 0.26
CA VAL A 235 -7.69 9.65 0.83
C VAL A 235 -7.79 9.45 2.34
N ILE A 236 -6.98 8.52 2.86
CA ILE A 236 -6.73 8.34 4.29
C ILE A 236 -5.31 8.85 4.59
N LYS A 237 -5.18 9.80 5.50
CA LYS A 237 -3.87 10.27 6.00
C LYS A 237 -3.71 9.83 7.45
N VAL A 238 -2.56 9.25 7.77
CA VAL A 238 -2.24 8.79 9.12
C VAL A 238 -1.11 9.65 9.66
N PHE A 239 -1.42 10.42 10.69
CA PHE A 239 -0.54 11.36 11.36
C PHE A 239 0.00 10.75 12.65
N ASP A 240 1.32 10.79 12.82
CA ASP A 240 2.03 10.26 13.99
C ASP A 240 2.06 11.28 15.13
N GLY A 241 0.87 11.60 15.63
CA GLY A 241 0.64 12.52 16.72
C GLY A 241 -0.84 12.88 16.87
N ARG A 242 -1.13 13.81 17.78
CA ARG A 242 -2.52 14.12 18.17
C ARG A 242 -3.35 14.83 17.10
N SER A 243 -2.73 15.55 16.17
CA SER A 243 -3.42 16.47 15.25
C SER A 243 -2.80 16.49 13.86
N SER A 244 -3.47 17.16 12.93
CA SER A 244 -3.06 17.26 11.51
C SER A 244 -1.80 18.08 11.26
N VAL A 245 -1.17 18.65 12.30
CA VAL A 245 0.17 19.27 12.20
C VAL A 245 1.30 18.28 12.46
N ALA A 246 0.98 17.08 12.97
CA ALA A 246 1.97 16.03 13.15
C ALA A 246 2.44 15.45 11.80
N PRO A 247 3.57 14.73 11.75
CA PRO A 247 4.05 14.12 10.52
C PRO A 247 3.07 13.05 9.99
N VAL A 248 2.81 13.06 8.68
CA VAL A 248 2.08 11.98 8.01
C VAL A 248 3.03 10.79 7.84
N ILE A 249 2.70 9.65 8.45
CA ILE A 249 3.46 8.40 8.33
C ILE A 249 2.87 7.45 7.28
N SER A 250 1.63 7.68 6.86
CA SER A 250 1.04 6.94 5.75
C SER A 250 -0.06 7.75 5.04
N MET A 251 -0.16 7.58 3.73
CA MET A 251 -1.21 8.14 2.88
C MET A 251 -1.73 7.02 2.00
N LEU A 252 -3.01 6.68 2.14
CA LEU A 252 -3.64 5.54 1.50
C LEU A 252 -4.76 6.02 0.57
N CYS A 253 -4.76 5.50 -0.64
CA CYS A 253 -5.81 5.69 -1.63
C CYS A 253 -5.95 4.45 -2.51
N ASN A 254 -6.96 4.42 -3.39
CA ASN A 254 -7.26 3.28 -4.25
C ASN A 254 -7.57 2.01 -3.41
N GLU A 255 -7.07 0.85 -3.85
CA GLU A 255 -7.30 -0.45 -3.22
C GLU A 255 -6.04 -0.93 -2.50
N ILE A 256 -6.17 -1.23 -1.20
CA ILE A 256 -5.07 -1.67 -0.35
C ILE A 256 -5.58 -2.77 0.58
N VAL A 257 -4.78 -3.82 0.78
CA VAL A 257 -5.09 -4.97 1.62
C VAL A 257 -3.89 -5.28 2.51
N GLY A 258 -4.10 -5.48 3.81
CA GLY A 258 -3.07 -5.89 4.76
C GLY A 258 -1.99 -4.85 5.06
N TYR A 259 -2.31 -3.55 5.00
CA TYR A 259 -1.31 -2.49 5.21
C TYR A 259 -1.16 -2.16 6.70
N GLU A 260 0.02 -2.44 7.25
CA GLU A 260 0.36 -2.24 8.65
C GLU A 260 1.06 -0.90 8.91
N ILE A 261 0.70 -0.26 10.02
CA ILE A 261 1.25 1.00 10.51
C ILE A 261 1.55 0.85 11.99
N LEU A 262 2.72 1.32 12.41
CA LEU A 262 3.12 1.38 13.82
C LEU A 262 3.50 2.81 14.20
N SER A 263 2.82 3.38 15.19
CA SER A 263 3.09 4.74 15.67
C SER A 263 4.46 4.86 16.36
N THR A 264 5.03 6.07 16.34
CA THR A 264 6.26 6.34 17.11
C THR A 264 5.99 6.72 18.57
N GLY A 265 4.76 7.14 18.88
CA GLY A 265 4.34 7.60 20.19
C GLY A 265 2.98 7.05 20.62
N PRO A 266 2.44 7.56 21.75
CA PRO A 266 1.16 7.13 22.27
C PRO A 266 -0.03 7.82 21.60
N GLU A 267 0.19 8.68 20.61
CA GLU A 267 -0.87 9.44 19.93
C GLU A 267 -0.79 9.17 18.43
N LEU A 268 -1.94 8.95 17.79
CA LEU A 268 -2.07 8.76 16.35
C LEU A 268 -3.40 9.36 15.89
N LEU A 269 -3.41 10.07 14.76
CA LEU A 269 -4.61 10.55 14.11
C LEU A 269 -4.74 9.92 12.73
N VAL A 270 -5.83 9.21 12.48
CA VAL A 270 -6.22 8.80 11.13
C VAL A 270 -7.29 9.76 10.64
N GLN A 271 -7.08 10.37 9.49
CA GLN A 271 -8.02 11.28 8.85
C GLN A 271 -8.45 10.71 7.50
N PHE A 272 -9.73 10.36 7.38
CA PHE A 272 -10.33 9.98 6.12
C PHE A 272 -11.06 11.18 5.50
N THR A 273 -10.74 11.50 4.26
CA THR A 273 -11.41 12.55 3.48
C THR A 273 -12.01 11.92 2.23
N SER A 274 -13.26 12.24 1.92
CA SER A 274 -13.96 11.78 0.71
C SER A 274 -14.58 12.99 0.01
N ASN A 275 -14.17 13.25 -1.22
CA ASN A 275 -14.63 14.37 -2.05
C ASN A 275 -15.00 13.94 -3.48
N THR A 276 -14.91 12.65 -3.81
CA THR A 276 -15.23 12.18 -5.15
C THR A 276 -16.72 11.95 -5.32
N LYS A 277 -17.19 11.99 -6.57
CA LYS A 277 -18.60 11.74 -6.89
C LYS A 277 -18.97 10.25 -6.89
N THR A 278 -17.99 9.36 -7.00
CA THR A 278 -18.18 7.91 -7.12
C THR A 278 -17.43 7.21 -5.98
N PRO A 279 -18.03 7.15 -4.78
CA PRO A 279 -17.35 6.57 -3.62
C PRO A 279 -17.13 5.06 -3.79
N GLY A 280 -15.98 4.61 -3.29
CA GLY A 280 -15.66 3.20 -3.12
C GLY A 280 -16.41 2.57 -1.94
N GLN A 281 -16.06 1.32 -1.61
CA GLN A 281 -16.66 0.58 -0.48
C GLN A 281 -16.16 1.09 0.87
N GLY A 282 -14.99 1.72 0.92
CA GLY A 282 -14.39 2.23 2.14
C GLY A 282 -13.40 1.28 2.77
N PHE A 283 -13.18 1.36 4.07
CA PHE A 283 -12.13 0.62 4.74
C PHE A 283 -12.59 -0.08 6.02
N LYS A 284 -11.89 -1.17 6.31
CA LYS A 284 -11.90 -1.93 7.55
C LYS A 284 -10.48 -2.02 8.08
N ALA A 285 -10.28 -1.60 9.32
CA ALA A 285 -9.00 -1.67 9.98
C ALA A 285 -9.13 -2.25 11.38
N SER A 286 -8.06 -2.85 11.86
CA SER A 286 -7.88 -3.28 13.24
C SER A 286 -6.75 -2.50 13.90
N TYR A 287 -6.85 -2.26 15.20
CA TYR A 287 -5.84 -1.57 15.97
C TYR A 287 -5.44 -2.36 17.21
N GLN A 288 -4.25 -2.10 17.74
CA GLN A 288 -3.76 -2.63 19.00
C GLN A 288 -2.85 -1.62 19.71
N PHE A 289 -3.07 -1.45 21.02
CA PHE A 289 -2.17 -0.75 21.92
C PHE A 289 -1.09 -1.74 22.40
N LEU A 290 0.14 -1.51 21.96
CA LEU A 290 1.29 -2.33 22.28
C LEU A 290 2.10 -1.69 23.40
N ALA A 291 2.35 -2.44 24.48
CA ALA A 291 3.34 -2.04 25.47
C ALA A 291 4.70 -1.93 24.80
N LYS A 292 5.42 -0.84 25.07
CA LYS A 292 6.80 -0.70 24.62
C LYS A 292 7.64 -1.63 25.48
N ASP A 293 8.22 -2.68 24.90
CA ASP A 293 9.07 -3.63 25.62
C ASP A 293 10.11 -2.88 26.45
N ALA A 294 10.07 -3.13 27.76
CA ALA A 294 11.06 -2.67 28.72
C ALA A 294 12.15 -3.74 28.83
N SER A 295 12.91 -3.96 27.77
CA SER A 295 14.10 -4.80 27.83
C SER A 295 15.30 -4.01 28.33
N SER A 296 15.68 -4.36 29.56
CA SER A 296 17.04 -4.37 30.13
C SER A 296 17.76 -3.05 30.43
N ALA A 297 17.80 -2.74 31.74
CA ALA A 297 18.97 -2.13 32.37
C ALA A 297 20.15 -3.13 32.34
N ALA A 298 21.21 -2.86 31.56
CA ALA A 298 22.56 -3.42 31.75
C ALA A 298 23.61 -2.80 30.80
N SER A 299 24.85 -2.68 31.27
CA SER A 299 26.12 -2.30 30.57
C SER A 299 26.46 -0.79 30.43
N SER A 300 27.73 -0.45 30.71
CA SER A 300 28.27 0.91 30.92
C SER A 300 28.45 1.76 29.66
N CYS A 301 28.15 1.24 28.47
CA CYS A 301 28.23 1.98 27.20
C CYS A 301 26.94 1.94 26.36
N HIS A 302 25.82 1.48 26.92
CA HIS A 302 24.53 1.59 26.25
C HIS A 302 24.20 3.07 26.01
N GLN A 303 23.86 3.45 24.78
CA GLN A 303 23.41 4.81 24.46
C GLN A 303 22.16 4.80 23.59
N VAL A 304 21.25 5.76 23.87
CA VAL A 304 20.03 5.97 23.09
C VAL A 304 20.08 7.34 22.43
N PHE A 305 20.10 7.37 21.11
CA PHE A 305 20.06 8.58 20.30
C PHE A 305 18.62 8.85 19.86
N ARG A 306 18.14 10.07 20.11
CA ARG A 306 16.76 10.44 19.81
C ARG A 306 16.72 11.67 18.92
N SER A 307 15.91 11.63 17.86
CA SER A 307 15.79 12.76 16.92
C SER A 307 15.21 14.02 17.56
N ASP A 308 14.46 13.88 18.65
CA ASP A 308 13.93 15.01 19.44
C ASP A 308 14.95 15.71 20.33
N LYS A 309 16.14 15.13 20.48
CA LYS A 309 17.27 15.74 21.20
C LYS A 309 18.32 16.28 20.25
N SER A 310 18.68 15.47 19.25
CA SER A 310 19.61 15.89 18.21
C SER A 310 19.28 15.20 16.90
N ARG A 311 19.30 15.96 15.79
CA ARG A 311 19.06 15.45 14.44
C ARG A 311 20.31 14.82 13.81
N SER A 312 21.48 15.04 14.38
CA SER A 312 22.73 14.45 13.90
C SER A 312 23.76 14.39 15.02
N GLY A 313 24.78 13.55 14.85
CA GLY A 313 25.89 13.51 15.79
C GLY A 313 26.92 12.47 15.42
N LYS A 314 27.78 12.14 16.38
CA LYS A 314 28.81 11.13 16.23
C LYS A 314 28.61 10.00 17.22
N LEU A 315 28.69 8.78 16.71
CA LEU A 315 28.81 7.56 17.48
C LEU A 315 30.27 7.10 17.38
N ILE A 316 30.92 6.92 18.52
CA ILE A 316 32.31 6.45 18.60
C ILE A 316 32.40 5.23 19.50
N SER A 317 33.30 4.31 19.17
CA SER A 317 33.64 3.21 20.07
C SER A 317 34.30 3.72 21.36
N PRO A 318 34.23 2.97 22.47
CA PRO A 318 34.91 3.35 23.71
C PRO A 318 36.40 3.62 23.50
N LEU A 319 36.92 4.70 24.10
CA LEU A 319 38.31 5.17 24.03
C LEU A 319 38.80 5.66 22.66
N TYR A 320 37.95 5.69 21.62
CA TYR A 320 38.34 6.17 20.29
C TYR A 320 39.01 7.56 20.36
N PRO A 321 40.16 7.78 19.66
CA PRO A 321 40.77 6.93 18.65
C PRO A 321 41.73 5.85 19.19
N SER A 322 41.89 5.72 20.51
CA SER A 322 42.65 4.63 21.11
C SER A 322 41.91 3.30 20.94
N PRO A 323 42.63 2.16 21.00
CA PRO A 323 41.99 0.86 20.82
C PRO A 323 40.91 0.57 21.87
N TYR A 324 39.84 -0.09 21.44
CA TYR A 324 38.70 -0.39 22.31
C TYR A 324 39.05 -1.52 23.31
N PRO A 325 38.50 -1.50 24.54
CA PRO A 325 38.79 -2.54 25.53
C PRO A 325 38.37 -3.94 25.08
N GLN A 326 39.09 -4.96 25.57
CA GLN A 326 38.66 -6.36 25.40
C GLN A 326 37.35 -6.63 26.17
N LYS A 327 36.55 -7.58 25.69
CA LYS A 327 35.25 -7.96 26.27
C LYS A 327 34.25 -6.79 26.32
N THR A 328 34.32 -5.89 25.34
CA THR A 328 33.38 -4.77 25.21
C THR A 328 32.06 -5.28 24.65
N GLN A 329 30.94 -4.93 25.28
CA GLN A 329 29.61 -5.15 24.74
C GLN A 329 28.79 -3.86 24.87
N CYS A 330 28.54 -3.20 23.74
CA CYS A 330 27.78 -1.96 23.67
C CYS A 330 26.54 -2.13 22.82
N HIS A 331 25.46 -1.47 23.25
CA HIS A 331 24.21 -1.40 22.52
C HIS A 331 23.89 0.06 22.20
N TYR A 332 23.53 0.33 20.94
CA TYR A 332 23.18 1.68 20.50
C TYR A 332 21.82 1.67 19.84
N ASP A 333 20.88 2.42 20.39
CA ASP A 333 19.53 2.56 19.85
C ASP A 333 19.33 3.94 19.24
N PHE A 334 18.91 3.96 17.98
CA PHE A 334 18.52 5.18 17.28
C PHE A 334 17.00 5.22 17.15
N LEU A 335 16.39 6.24 17.75
CA LEU A 335 14.94 6.42 17.84
C LEU A 335 14.54 7.74 17.19
N ALA A 336 14.14 7.66 15.92
CA ALA A 336 13.59 8.76 15.14
C ALA A 336 12.08 8.96 15.41
N LYS A 337 11.51 10.06 14.89
CA LYS A 337 10.07 10.37 14.99
C LYS A 337 9.44 10.47 13.60
N GLY A 338 8.15 10.12 13.50
CA GLY A 338 7.42 10.22 12.25
C GLY A 338 8.08 9.47 11.11
N ARG A 339 8.33 10.17 9.99
CA ARG A 339 8.96 9.65 8.77
C ARG A 339 10.48 9.71 8.76
N GLU A 340 11.11 10.18 9.83
CA GLU A 340 12.56 10.25 9.89
C GLU A 340 13.17 8.83 9.84
N ARG A 341 14.24 8.69 9.08
CA ARG A 341 15.06 7.47 9.01
C ARG A 341 16.42 7.75 9.61
N VAL A 342 17.02 6.71 10.17
CA VAL A 342 18.38 6.75 10.70
C VAL A 342 19.32 6.46 9.56
N ARG A 343 20.22 7.39 9.28
CA ARG A 343 21.32 7.20 8.34
C ARG A 343 22.65 7.19 9.07
N LEU A 344 23.43 6.14 8.86
CA LEU A 344 24.78 5.99 9.38
C LEU A 344 25.78 6.18 8.24
N VAL A 345 26.77 7.04 8.46
CA VAL A 345 27.89 7.27 7.54
C VAL A 345 29.18 6.97 8.31
N PHE A 346 29.88 5.92 7.90
CA PHE A 346 31.11 5.47 8.54
C PHE A 346 32.27 6.38 8.13
N GLU A 347 32.86 7.09 9.10
CA GLU A 347 34.05 7.93 8.90
C GLU A 347 35.35 7.13 9.08
N ASP A 348 35.36 6.18 10.02
CA ASP A 348 36.48 5.27 10.31
C ASP A 348 35.91 3.94 10.85
N PHE A 349 36.49 2.82 10.43
CA PHE A 349 36.06 1.48 10.85
C PHE A 349 37.25 0.51 10.85
N ASN A 350 37.61 0.02 12.03
CA ASN A 350 38.75 -0.86 12.24
C ASN A 350 38.51 -1.75 13.48
N LEU A 351 38.01 -2.95 13.24
CA LEU A 351 37.80 -4.01 14.24
C LEU A 351 38.79 -5.15 14.02
N GLN A 352 39.14 -5.84 15.11
CA GLN A 352 40.01 -7.01 15.05
C GLN A 352 39.38 -8.12 14.20
N ARG A 353 40.16 -8.67 13.26
CA ARG A 353 39.78 -9.81 12.42
C ARG A 353 40.90 -10.85 12.44
N ALA A 354 40.57 -12.13 12.59
CA ALA A 354 41.55 -13.21 12.41
C ALA A 354 41.77 -13.51 10.92
N SER A 355 43.03 -13.77 10.55
CA SER A 355 43.45 -14.01 9.18
C SER A 355 43.08 -15.42 8.71
N SER A 356 41.87 -15.59 8.15
CA SER A 356 41.46 -16.67 7.22
C SER A 356 39.94 -16.86 7.08
N ILE A 357 39.12 -16.22 7.92
CA ILE A 357 37.67 -16.46 7.99
C ILE A 357 36.93 -15.28 7.34
N SER A 358 35.97 -15.55 6.44
CA SER A 358 35.13 -14.54 5.77
C SER A 358 34.09 -13.91 6.69
N ASP A 359 33.63 -14.67 7.68
CA ASP A 359 32.41 -14.40 8.42
C ASP A 359 32.71 -13.78 9.79
N CYS A 360 31.96 -12.73 10.14
CA CYS A 360 32.17 -11.93 11.34
C CYS A 360 31.59 -12.57 12.63
N GLU A 361 31.07 -13.79 12.57
CA GLU A 361 30.32 -14.42 13.67
C GLU A 361 31.16 -14.81 14.89
N SER A 362 32.44 -15.12 14.68
CA SER A 362 33.36 -15.60 15.73
C SER A 362 34.44 -14.58 16.11
N MET A 363 34.26 -13.31 15.74
CA MET A 363 35.26 -12.25 15.88
C MET A 363 34.62 -10.99 16.48
N ASP A 364 35.44 -9.94 16.62
CA ASP A 364 34.91 -8.62 16.98
C ASP A 364 33.98 -8.13 15.87
N SER A 365 32.75 -7.82 16.23
CA SER A 365 31.66 -7.60 15.29
C SER A 365 30.87 -6.34 15.61
N PHE A 366 30.46 -5.66 14.55
CA PHE A 366 29.50 -4.57 14.55
C PHE A 366 28.26 -5.05 13.80
N ASP A 367 27.25 -5.43 14.57
CA ASP A 367 26.01 -6.01 14.07
C ASP A 367 24.95 -4.90 13.97
N VAL A 368 24.39 -4.73 12.78
CA VAL A 368 23.32 -3.76 12.53
C VAL A 368 21.99 -4.50 12.43
N PHE A 369 21.01 -4.04 13.19
CA PHE A 369 19.68 -4.60 13.23
C PHE A 369 18.65 -3.57 12.76
N LEU A 370 17.77 -4.01 11.87
CA LEU A 370 16.68 -3.22 11.32
C LEU A 370 15.34 -3.82 11.76
N TYR A 371 14.31 -2.98 11.82
CA TYR A 371 12.96 -3.47 12.01
C TYR A 371 12.33 -3.84 10.66
N VAL A 372 11.89 -5.09 10.51
CA VAL A 372 11.14 -5.63 9.36
C VAL A 372 9.87 -6.27 9.93
N ASP A 373 8.68 -5.86 9.46
CA ASP A 373 7.38 -6.33 9.98
C ASP A 373 7.25 -6.29 11.52
N GLY A 374 7.79 -5.24 12.12
CA GLY A 374 7.77 -5.04 13.58
C GLY A 374 8.73 -5.95 14.36
N ARG A 375 9.50 -6.82 13.70
CA ARG A 375 10.54 -7.66 14.30
C ARG A 375 11.93 -7.07 14.07
N LEU A 376 12.82 -7.27 15.02
CA LEU A 376 14.21 -6.83 14.92
C LEU A 376 15.02 -7.92 14.21
N GLU A 377 15.43 -7.65 12.97
CA GLU A 377 16.16 -8.57 12.11
C GLU A 377 17.60 -8.10 11.92
N LYS A 378 18.55 -9.04 11.91
CA LYS A 378 19.96 -8.74 11.66
C LYS A 378 20.16 -8.45 10.18
N MET A 379 20.48 -7.20 9.84
CA MET A 379 20.72 -6.78 8.46
C MET A 379 22.12 -7.21 7.99
N ALA A 380 23.14 -6.88 8.78
CA ALA A 380 24.53 -7.09 8.40
C ALA A 380 25.43 -7.22 9.63
N SER A 381 26.56 -7.90 9.45
CA SER A 381 27.65 -7.99 10.42
C SER A 381 28.93 -7.47 9.79
N TYR A 382 29.58 -6.49 10.42
CA TYR A 382 30.81 -5.89 9.93
C TYR A 382 31.98 -6.17 10.88
N CYS A 383 33.14 -6.47 10.32
CA CYS A 383 34.38 -6.74 11.04
C CYS A 383 35.59 -6.42 10.15
N GLY A 384 36.79 -6.33 10.72
CA GLY A 384 37.98 -5.94 9.97
C GLY A 384 38.05 -4.43 9.70
N ASN A 385 38.65 -4.07 8.57
CA ASN A 385 39.08 -2.68 8.27
C ASN A 385 38.40 -2.08 7.05
N ASP A 386 37.49 -2.83 6.42
CA ASP A 386 36.73 -2.34 5.27
C ASP A 386 35.65 -1.39 5.78
N VAL A 387 35.72 -0.12 5.36
CA VAL A 387 34.76 0.91 5.77
C VAL A 387 33.40 0.62 5.13
N PRO A 388 32.34 0.36 5.91
CA PRO A 388 31.03 0.08 5.35
C PRO A 388 30.46 1.26 4.57
N LYS A 389 29.67 0.95 3.53
CA LYS A 389 28.87 1.96 2.83
C LYS A 389 27.82 2.56 3.77
N PRO A 390 27.26 3.75 3.46
CA PRO A 390 26.20 4.34 4.27
C PRO A 390 25.03 3.37 4.46
N ILE A 391 24.49 3.31 5.67
CA ILE A 391 23.35 2.46 6.02
C ILE A 391 22.16 3.36 6.32
N MET A 392 20.98 2.96 5.85
CA MET A 392 19.72 3.62 6.17
C MET A 392 18.74 2.62 6.73
N SER A 393 18.03 3.01 7.79
CA SER A 393 16.99 2.18 8.38
C SER A 393 15.75 2.07 7.50
N ASN A 394 15.01 0.96 7.65
CA ASN A 394 13.71 0.74 6.98
C ASN A 394 12.58 1.62 7.54
N GLY A 395 12.79 2.22 8.72
CA GLY A 395 11.83 3.10 9.36
C GLY A 395 12.48 3.95 10.46
N PRO A 396 11.73 4.34 11.51
CA PRO A 396 12.20 5.29 12.51
C PRO A 396 13.14 4.68 13.57
N LYS A 397 13.51 3.41 13.45
CA LYS A 397 14.35 2.72 14.42
C LYS A 397 15.49 1.98 13.74
N LEU A 398 16.63 1.97 14.41
CA LEU A 398 17.80 1.18 14.07
C LEU A 398 18.52 0.84 15.37
N SER A 399 18.92 -0.42 15.53
CA SER A 399 19.68 -0.87 16.70
C SER A 399 21.01 -1.47 16.26
N ILE A 400 22.03 -1.27 17.08
CA ILE A 400 23.39 -1.72 16.80
C ILE A 400 23.91 -2.46 18.02
N GLU A 401 24.56 -3.60 17.78
CA GLU A 401 25.33 -4.30 18.79
C GLU A 401 26.80 -4.32 18.40
N PHE A 402 27.67 -3.80 19.28
CA PHE A 402 29.11 -3.92 19.15
C PHE A 402 29.64 -4.93 20.17
N ARG A 403 30.31 -5.98 19.69
CA ARG A 403 30.93 -7.01 20.50
C ARG A 403 32.43 -7.07 20.21
N GLY A 404 33.25 -6.70 21.18
CA GLY A 404 34.70 -6.90 21.17
C GLY A 404 35.08 -8.10 22.05
N ILE A 405 35.25 -9.28 21.45
CA ILE A 405 35.54 -10.54 22.15
C ILE A 405 37.05 -10.64 22.46
N TYR A 406 37.91 -10.17 21.56
CA TYR A 406 39.36 -10.29 21.67
C TYR A 406 40.05 -8.97 22.08
N SER A 407 41.31 -9.06 22.50
CA SER A 407 42.12 -7.88 22.82
C SER A 407 42.48 -7.13 21.55
N SER A 408 41.90 -5.94 21.38
CA SER A 408 42.22 -5.04 20.28
C SER A 408 43.53 -4.29 20.60
N ARG A 409 44.68 -4.97 20.57
CA ARG A 409 45.96 -4.28 20.85
C ARG A 409 46.27 -3.16 19.85
N TYR A 410 45.64 -3.18 18.68
CA TYR A 410 45.92 -2.25 17.57
C TYR A 410 44.66 -1.71 16.85
N SER A 411 43.46 -2.21 17.15
CA SER A 411 42.26 -1.83 16.40
C SER A 411 41.55 -0.64 17.05
N ARG A 412 41.50 0.49 16.34
CA ARG A 412 41.01 1.78 16.87
C ARG A 412 39.50 1.82 17.12
N GLY A 413 38.74 0.88 16.56
CA GLY A 413 37.29 0.83 16.66
C GLY A 413 36.62 1.58 15.53
N PHE A 414 35.56 2.35 15.83
CA PHE A 414 34.76 3.02 14.80
C PHE A 414 34.39 4.44 15.16
N LYS A 415 34.19 5.25 14.11
CA LYS A 415 33.63 6.59 14.17
C LYS A 415 32.58 6.74 13.09
N ILE A 416 31.35 7.01 13.50
CA ILE A 416 30.19 7.01 12.62
C ILE A 416 29.46 8.34 12.80
N ALA A 417 29.24 9.06 11.71
CA ALA A 417 28.30 10.17 11.70
C ALA A 417 26.88 9.63 11.50
N TYR A 418 25.97 9.96 12.41
CA TYR A 418 24.57 9.59 12.27
C TYR A 418 23.72 10.82 11.97
N TYR A 419 22.64 10.60 11.22
CA TYR A 419 21.67 11.61 10.82
C TYR A 419 20.26 11.04 10.91
N PHE A 420 19.33 11.80 11.45
CA PHE A 420 17.90 11.57 11.32
C PHE A 420 17.42 12.37 10.11
N VAL A 421 17.09 11.68 9.02
CA VAL A 421 16.81 12.28 7.72
C VAL A 421 15.40 11.95 7.26
N GLU A 422 14.74 12.92 6.61
CA GLU A 422 13.43 12.71 5.99
C GLU A 422 13.54 12.63 4.45
N ASP A 423 14.67 13.05 3.89
CA ASP A 423 14.92 13.20 2.45
C ASP A 423 15.52 11.94 1.80
N TYR A 424 15.57 10.81 2.53
CA TYR A 424 16.15 9.56 2.06
C TYR A 424 17.61 9.69 1.58
N ALA A 425 18.30 10.75 2.02
CA ALA A 425 19.61 11.17 1.53
C ALA A 425 19.69 11.41 0.01
N ILE A 426 18.57 11.80 -0.60
CA ILE A 426 18.49 12.25 -1.98
C ILE A 426 18.73 13.76 -2.00
N ALA A 427 19.93 14.17 -2.40
CA ALA A 427 20.37 15.56 -2.35
C ALA A 427 19.83 16.45 -3.50
N THR A 428 19.03 15.89 -4.41
CA THR A 428 18.56 16.55 -5.63
C THR A 428 17.05 16.49 -5.78
N GLY A 429 16.51 17.43 -6.57
CA GLY A 429 15.07 17.63 -6.68
C GLY A 429 14.51 18.33 -5.45
N LYS A 430 13.25 18.77 -5.56
CA LYS A 430 12.50 19.35 -4.46
C LYS A 430 11.67 18.26 -3.81
N GLN A 431 11.92 17.95 -2.54
CA GLN A 431 11.13 16.97 -1.80
C GLN A 431 9.69 17.45 -1.61
N LEU A 432 8.72 16.56 -1.83
CA LEU A 432 7.31 16.78 -1.52
C LEU A 432 6.98 16.17 -0.16
N LEU A 433 6.85 17.02 0.86
CA LEU A 433 6.62 16.58 2.24
C LEU A 433 5.23 15.98 2.50
N GLU A 434 4.34 16.04 1.51
CA GLU A 434 3.01 15.44 1.56
C GLU A 434 3.00 13.95 1.16
N TYR A 435 4.12 13.41 0.65
CA TYR A 435 4.34 11.98 0.38
C TYR A 435 5.40 11.37 1.30
N PRO A 436 5.39 10.04 1.52
CA PRO A 436 6.46 9.36 2.23
C PRO A 436 7.83 9.59 1.59
N CYS A 437 7.97 9.32 0.29
CA CYS A 437 9.19 9.58 -0.50
C CYS A 437 8.80 10.07 -1.89
N ALA A 438 8.89 11.38 -2.11
CA ALA A 438 8.69 11.94 -3.44
C ALA A 438 9.53 13.18 -3.72
N PHE A 439 10.01 13.30 -4.95
CA PHE A 439 10.89 14.38 -5.40
C PHE A 439 10.44 14.93 -6.75
N VAL A 440 10.39 16.25 -6.87
CA VAL A 440 10.04 16.96 -8.10
C VAL A 440 11.28 17.57 -8.74
N TYR A 441 11.38 17.41 -10.05
CA TYR A 441 12.42 17.96 -10.92
C TYR A 441 11.73 18.79 -11.99
N ASN A 442 11.76 20.12 -11.85
CA ASN A 442 11.23 21.01 -12.88
C ASN A 442 12.36 21.54 -13.76
N ILE A 443 12.09 21.62 -15.06
CA ILE A 443 13.01 22.26 -15.99
C ILE A 443 13.28 23.74 -15.65
N THR A 444 12.31 24.43 -15.03
CA THR A 444 12.48 25.82 -14.56
C THR A 444 13.56 25.96 -13.50
N ASP A 445 13.78 24.91 -12.71
CA ASP A 445 14.76 24.92 -11.62
C ASP A 445 16.13 24.51 -12.15
N ARG A 446 16.18 23.42 -12.93
CA ARG A 446 17.43 22.89 -13.48
C ARG A 446 17.21 22.04 -14.74
N ARG A 447 17.90 22.37 -15.84
CA ARG A 447 17.80 21.65 -17.12
C ARG A 447 18.48 20.26 -17.14
N LYS A 448 19.51 20.05 -16.32
CA LYS A 448 20.22 18.77 -16.21
C LYS A 448 20.71 18.52 -14.79
N GLY A 449 20.73 17.27 -14.36
CA GLY A 449 21.19 16.91 -13.02
C GLY A 449 21.29 15.41 -12.81
N VAL A 450 21.31 15.00 -11.54
CA VAL A 450 21.42 13.59 -11.13
C VAL A 450 20.22 13.23 -10.28
N MET A 451 19.75 12.00 -10.43
CA MET A 451 18.75 11.34 -9.58
C MET A 451 19.39 10.05 -9.06
N THR A 452 19.18 9.75 -7.77
CA THR A 452 19.67 8.53 -7.13
C THR A 452 18.56 7.82 -6.41
N SER A 453 18.71 6.51 -6.21
CA SER A 453 17.89 5.77 -5.25
C SER A 453 18.13 6.30 -3.82
N PRO A 454 17.21 6.01 -2.88
CA PRO A 454 17.44 6.25 -1.47
C PRO A 454 18.78 5.69 -0.98
N ASN A 455 19.44 6.41 -0.09
CA ASN A 455 20.70 6.04 0.57
C ASN A 455 21.91 5.76 -0.36
N TYR A 456 21.82 6.00 -1.67
CA TYR A 456 22.93 5.80 -2.59
C TYR A 456 24.21 6.54 -2.12
N PRO A 457 25.41 5.94 -2.19
CA PRO A 457 25.77 4.66 -2.82
C PRO A 457 25.64 3.41 -1.91
N GLY A 458 24.99 3.56 -0.75
CA GLY A 458 24.63 2.46 0.14
C GLY A 458 23.46 1.63 -0.39
N LEU A 459 23.13 0.57 0.36
CA LEU A 459 21.95 -0.24 0.07
C LEU A 459 20.71 0.62 0.27
N TYR A 460 19.75 0.52 -0.65
CA TYR A 460 18.46 1.18 -0.46
C TYR A 460 17.69 0.48 0.67
N PRO A 461 16.83 1.19 1.40
CA PRO A 461 16.00 0.59 2.43
C PRO A 461 14.92 -0.31 1.82
N ARG A 462 14.55 -1.35 2.57
CA ARG A 462 13.44 -2.26 2.27
C ARG A 462 12.10 -1.57 2.52
N ASP A 463 11.02 -2.16 2.00
CA ASP A 463 9.65 -1.66 2.12
C ASP A 463 9.51 -0.18 1.78
N THR A 464 10.22 0.25 0.73
CA THR A 464 10.31 1.66 0.36
C THR A 464 9.78 1.86 -1.04
N GLU A 465 8.75 2.70 -1.15
CA GLU A 465 8.29 3.24 -2.41
C GLU A 465 8.69 4.71 -2.53
N CYS A 466 9.40 5.06 -3.60
CA CYS A 466 9.81 6.43 -3.86
C CYS A 466 9.48 6.88 -5.28
N ASN A 467 8.88 8.06 -5.39
CA ASN A 467 8.41 8.62 -6.65
C ASN A 467 9.22 9.86 -7.08
N TYR A 468 9.67 9.89 -8.33
CA TYR A 468 10.40 11.01 -8.91
C TYR A 468 9.60 11.58 -10.08
N PHE A 469 9.24 12.85 -9.99
CA PHE A 469 8.38 13.54 -10.94
C PHE A 469 9.18 14.56 -11.74
N PHE A 470 9.26 14.37 -13.05
CA PHE A 470 9.94 15.30 -13.96
C PHE A 470 8.92 16.07 -14.77
N HIS A 471 8.97 17.40 -14.70
CA HIS A 471 8.10 18.29 -15.47
C HIS A 471 8.92 19.12 -16.46
N ALA A 472 8.72 18.83 -17.74
CA ALA A 472 9.26 19.58 -18.86
C ALA A 472 8.23 20.59 -19.39
N ARG A 473 8.66 21.56 -20.20
CA ARG A 473 7.72 22.45 -20.90
C ARG A 473 7.07 21.71 -22.07
N LYS A 474 6.05 22.34 -22.65
CA LYS A 474 5.44 21.88 -23.90
C LYS A 474 6.53 21.74 -25.00
N ASN A 475 6.55 20.61 -25.70
CA ASN A 475 7.53 20.22 -26.74
C ASN A 475 8.94 19.89 -26.23
N GLU A 476 9.09 19.63 -24.94
CA GLU A 476 10.31 19.10 -24.34
C GLU A 476 10.02 17.75 -23.69
N ARG A 477 11.06 16.92 -23.60
CA ARG A 477 11.03 15.57 -23.04
C ARG A 477 12.21 15.35 -22.11
N VAL A 478 12.07 14.34 -21.27
CA VAL A 478 13.06 13.95 -20.27
C VAL A 478 13.83 12.75 -20.81
N HIS A 479 15.15 12.85 -20.78
CA HIS A 479 16.06 11.74 -21.04
C HIS A 479 16.80 11.40 -19.75
N LEU A 480 16.72 10.13 -19.33
CA LEU A 480 17.43 9.58 -18.19
C LEU A 480 18.48 8.59 -18.68
N LYS A 481 19.73 8.78 -18.26
CA LYS A 481 20.85 7.88 -18.53
C LYS A 481 21.37 7.29 -17.23
N PHE A 482 21.21 5.99 -17.03
CA PHE A 482 21.65 5.31 -15.82
C PHE A 482 23.13 4.97 -15.91
N SER A 483 23.91 5.57 -15.02
CA SER A 483 25.34 5.26 -14.82
C SER A 483 25.57 4.06 -13.91
N HIS A 484 24.57 3.72 -13.09
CA HIS A 484 24.59 2.58 -12.16
C HIS A 484 23.15 2.11 -11.98
N PHE A 485 22.93 0.79 -12.06
CA PHE A 485 21.64 0.16 -11.84
C PHE A 485 21.82 -1.25 -11.27
N ASP A 486 21.50 -1.40 -9.99
CA ASP A 486 21.58 -2.63 -9.22
C ASP A 486 20.38 -2.67 -8.27
N VAL A 487 19.26 -3.13 -8.81
CA VAL A 487 17.99 -3.29 -8.09
C VAL A 487 17.75 -4.78 -7.95
N GLU A 488 17.44 -5.25 -6.76
CA GLU A 488 17.21 -6.66 -6.50
C GLU A 488 16.05 -7.20 -7.36
N GLY A 489 16.19 -8.42 -7.85
CA GLY A 489 15.10 -9.05 -8.58
C GLY A 489 15.53 -9.96 -9.71
N VAL A 490 14.54 -10.72 -10.20
CA VAL A 490 14.66 -11.65 -11.31
C VAL A 490 13.74 -11.19 -12.43
N VAL A 491 14.29 -11.15 -13.65
CA VAL A 491 13.55 -10.79 -14.86
C VAL A 491 12.61 -11.95 -15.26
N PRO A 492 11.34 -11.70 -15.63
CA PRO A 492 10.66 -10.41 -15.72
C PRO A 492 10.18 -9.95 -14.34
N CYS A 493 10.51 -8.70 -13.98
CA CYS A 493 10.34 -8.06 -12.66
C CYS A 493 8.86 -7.81 -12.31
N GLU A 494 8.09 -8.88 -12.26
CA GLU A 494 6.64 -8.90 -12.13
C GLU A 494 6.23 -9.17 -10.68
N ALA A 495 4.95 -9.00 -10.36
CA ALA A 495 4.45 -9.26 -9.02
C ALA A 495 4.74 -10.71 -8.55
N VAL A 496 4.76 -11.67 -9.48
CA VAL A 496 5.00 -13.10 -9.19
C VAL A 496 6.45 -13.36 -8.78
N SER A 497 7.42 -12.59 -9.29
CA SER A 497 8.83 -12.76 -8.94
C SER A 497 9.20 -12.10 -7.61
N ALA A 498 8.24 -11.41 -6.97
CA ALA A 498 8.45 -10.64 -5.74
C ALA A 498 9.67 -9.71 -5.79
N SER A 499 10.06 -9.28 -6.99
CA SER A 499 11.27 -8.50 -7.23
C SER A 499 11.07 -7.02 -6.90
N ASP A 500 12.13 -6.37 -6.45
CA ASP A 500 12.18 -4.91 -6.45
C ASP A 500 12.15 -4.40 -7.88
N TYR A 501 11.70 -3.16 -8.09
CA TYR A 501 11.64 -2.62 -9.43
C TYR A 501 11.74 -1.10 -9.50
N VAL A 502 12.16 -0.65 -10.67
CA VAL A 502 12.00 0.71 -11.16
C VAL A 502 11.05 0.69 -12.36
N GLN A 503 10.07 1.58 -12.35
CA GLN A 503 9.03 1.71 -13.38
C GLN A 503 8.99 3.14 -13.89
N PHE A 504 8.72 3.29 -15.19
CA PHE A 504 8.71 4.58 -15.88
C PHE A 504 7.36 4.80 -16.53
N SER A 505 6.67 5.90 -16.20
CA SER A 505 5.40 6.27 -16.82
C SER A 505 5.42 7.72 -17.31
N SER A 506 4.91 7.93 -18.52
CA SER A 506 4.72 9.28 -19.08
C SER A 506 3.36 9.89 -18.74
N GLN A 507 2.62 9.24 -17.85
CA GLN A 507 1.33 9.63 -17.31
C GLN A 507 1.31 9.41 -15.79
N MET A 508 0.31 9.94 -15.10
CA MET A 508 0.11 9.69 -13.66
C MET A 508 -0.47 8.30 -13.36
N ILE A 509 -0.98 7.62 -14.39
CA ILE A 509 -1.52 6.26 -14.31
C ILE A 509 -0.55 5.33 -15.04
N ASP A 510 -0.29 4.14 -14.48
CA ASP A 510 0.55 3.12 -15.10
C ASP A 510 -0.19 2.38 -16.21
N ILE A 511 -0.30 3.03 -17.38
CA ILE A 511 -0.80 2.43 -18.62
C ILE A 511 0.42 2.11 -19.49
N ASP A 512 0.66 0.83 -19.79
CA ASP A 512 1.79 0.33 -20.61
C ASP A 512 3.20 0.63 -20.07
N SER A 513 3.43 0.59 -18.75
CA SER A 513 4.76 0.79 -18.16
C SER A 513 5.47 -0.54 -17.83
N LYS A 514 6.71 -0.68 -18.30
CA LYS A 514 7.57 -1.85 -18.04
C LYS A 514 8.35 -1.67 -16.74
N ARG A 515 8.51 -2.75 -15.98
CA ARG A 515 9.33 -2.82 -14.75
C ARG A 515 10.75 -3.29 -15.06
N TYR A 516 11.72 -2.73 -14.33
CA TYR A 516 13.15 -2.99 -14.48
C TYR A 516 13.76 -3.36 -13.13
N CYS A 517 14.58 -4.40 -13.11
CA CYS A 517 15.28 -4.95 -11.94
C CYS A 517 16.54 -5.70 -12.42
N GLY A 518 17.32 -6.20 -11.48
CA GLY A 518 18.62 -6.81 -11.68
C GLY A 518 19.75 -5.79 -11.85
N GLN A 519 20.92 -6.32 -12.20
CA GLN A 519 22.10 -5.53 -12.54
C GLN A 519 22.13 -5.21 -14.04
N LEU A 520 21.88 -3.95 -14.39
CA LEU A 520 21.87 -3.49 -15.77
C LEU A 520 23.10 -2.62 -16.05
N ARG A 521 23.86 -2.96 -17.10
CA ARG A 521 25.06 -2.21 -17.49
C ARG A 521 24.72 -0.87 -18.16
N GLU A 522 23.69 -0.86 -19.00
CA GLU A 522 23.24 0.32 -19.74
C GLU A 522 21.72 0.35 -19.74
N LEU A 523 21.15 1.44 -19.21
CA LEU A 523 19.72 1.71 -19.24
C LEU A 523 19.52 3.20 -19.55
N ASP A 524 18.80 3.48 -20.62
CA ASP A 524 18.43 4.82 -21.04
C ASP A 524 16.91 4.87 -21.24
N VAL A 525 16.29 5.95 -20.75
CA VAL A 525 14.84 6.12 -20.78
C VAL A 525 14.49 7.50 -21.31
N VAL A 526 13.63 7.55 -22.32
CA VAL A 526 13.10 8.79 -22.89
C VAL A 526 11.60 8.86 -22.64
N SER A 527 11.13 9.97 -22.05
CA SER A 527 9.70 10.18 -21.81
C SER A 527 8.91 10.26 -23.13
N LYS A 528 7.64 9.83 -23.13
CA LYS A 528 6.75 9.95 -24.29
C LYS A 528 6.10 11.35 -24.37
N SER A 529 5.94 12.02 -23.23
CA SER A 529 5.33 13.34 -23.07
C SER A 529 6.28 14.30 -22.35
N ASN A 530 5.82 15.52 -22.07
CA ASN A 530 6.53 16.51 -21.24
C ASN A 530 6.54 16.17 -19.74
N PHE A 531 6.06 14.98 -19.37
CA PHE A 531 6.06 14.48 -18.01
C PHE A 531 6.67 13.08 -17.95
N LEU A 532 7.41 12.80 -16.87
CA LEU A 532 7.92 11.48 -16.57
C LEU A 532 7.83 11.23 -15.07
N ARG A 533 7.13 10.16 -14.69
CA ARG A 533 7.17 9.57 -13.35
C ARG A 533 8.13 8.38 -13.36
N VAL A 534 9.06 8.37 -12.41
CA VAL A 534 9.86 7.21 -12.07
C VAL A 534 9.41 6.70 -10.71
N THR A 535 9.02 5.44 -10.62
CA THR A 535 8.60 4.81 -9.37
C THR A 535 9.59 3.72 -9.03
N PHE A 536 10.24 3.84 -7.87
CA PHE A 536 11.08 2.79 -7.29
C PHE A 536 10.33 2.12 -6.15
N ARG A 537 10.30 0.79 -6.12
CA ARG A 537 9.67 0.02 -5.04
C ARG A 537 10.55 -1.15 -4.63
N SER A 538 10.80 -1.27 -3.33
CA SER A 538 11.47 -2.42 -2.70
C SER A 538 10.54 -3.27 -1.84
N ASN A 539 10.87 -4.56 -1.70
CA ASN A 539 10.23 -5.56 -0.84
C ASN A 539 10.88 -5.61 0.55
N ASP A 540 10.49 -6.60 1.36
CA ASP A 540 10.88 -6.85 2.75
C ASP A 540 12.13 -7.74 2.90
N ARG A 541 12.65 -8.31 1.80
CA ARG A 541 13.61 -9.43 1.85
C ARG A 541 15.05 -9.06 1.53
N LEU A 542 15.30 -8.66 0.29
CA LEU A 542 16.64 -8.48 -0.26
C LEU A 542 16.76 -7.07 -0.81
N ASP A 543 17.99 -6.60 -0.89
CA ASP A 543 18.28 -5.24 -1.31
C ASP A 543 19.51 -5.23 -2.23
N GLY A 544 19.64 -4.14 -2.97
CA GLY A 544 20.74 -3.88 -3.90
C GLY A 544 21.38 -2.52 -3.62
N THR A 545 22.44 -2.20 -4.36
CA THR A 545 23.13 -0.91 -4.23
C THR A 545 22.39 0.25 -4.90
N GLY A 546 21.25 -0.03 -5.53
CA GLY A 546 20.32 0.96 -6.06
C GLY A 546 20.73 1.50 -7.42
N PHE A 547 20.42 2.77 -7.67
CA PHE A 547 20.66 3.38 -8.98
C PHE A 547 21.15 4.82 -8.90
N LYS A 548 21.85 5.23 -9.95
CA LYS A 548 22.25 6.62 -10.20
C LYS A 548 22.07 6.94 -11.68
N ALA A 549 21.21 7.91 -11.96
CA ALA A 549 20.91 8.37 -13.31
C ALA A 549 21.19 9.86 -13.48
N GLU A 550 21.72 10.21 -14.64
CA GLU A 550 21.77 11.59 -15.11
C GLU A 550 20.49 11.91 -15.87
N TYR A 551 19.85 13.03 -15.57
CA TYR A 551 18.68 13.51 -16.31
C TYR A 551 18.99 14.77 -17.10
N ILE A 552 18.34 14.91 -18.25
CA ILE A 552 18.37 16.12 -19.06
C ILE A 552 17.02 16.37 -19.71
N PHE A 553 16.58 17.64 -19.69
CA PHE A 553 15.42 18.10 -20.44
C PHE A 553 15.86 18.59 -21.83
N LEU A 554 15.32 17.94 -22.85
CA LEU A 554 15.67 18.17 -24.25
C LEU A 554 14.43 18.57 -25.06
N LYS A 555 14.62 19.45 -26.03
CA LYS A 555 13.58 19.73 -27.04
C LYS A 555 13.40 18.52 -27.94
N ASP A 556 12.22 18.40 -28.54
CA ASP A 556 11.94 17.28 -29.45
C ASP A 556 12.90 17.16 -30.64
N SER A 557 13.44 18.30 -31.11
CA SER A 557 14.48 18.33 -32.15
C SER A 557 15.81 17.74 -31.67
N GLU A 558 16.21 18.04 -30.43
CA GLU A 558 17.44 17.53 -29.79
C GLU A 558 17.31 16.05 -29.43
N MET A 559 16.09 15.56 -29.18
CA MET A 559 15.87 14.14 -28.85
C MET A 559 16.11 13.21 -30.05
N ARG A 560 15.99 13.72 -31.29
CA ARG A 560 16.24 12.92 -32.51
C ARG A 560 17.71 12.57 -32.69
N SER A 561 18.63 13.46 -32.28
CA SER A 561 20.08 13.16 -32.33
C SER A 561 20.48 12.12 -31.30
N VAL A 562 19.89 12.16 -30.08
CA VAL A 562 20.14 11.14 -29.04
C VAL A 562 19.73 9.75 -29.50
N LYS A 563 18.54 9.61 -30.12
CA LYS A 563 18.10 8.31 -30.67
C LYS A 563 18.96 7.81 -31.83
N SER A 564 19.57 8.72 -32.60
CA SER A 564 20.48 8.38 -33.70
C SER A 564 21.81 7.81 -33.17
N GLU A 565 22.31 8.31 -32.04
CA GLU A 565 23.53 7.81 -31.39
C GLU A 565 23.31 6.43 -30.75
N MET A 566 22.16 6.20 -30.10
CA MET A 566 21.81 4.90 -29.49
C MET A 566 21.65 3.76 -30.52
N ASN A 567 21.19 4.06 -31.74
CA ASN A 567 21.10 3.07 -32.81
C ASN A 567 22.47 2.74 -33.44
N GLY A 568 23.51 3.54 -33.19
CA GLY A 568 24.87 3.32 -33.71
C GLY A 568 25.75 2.38 -32.87
N SER A 569 25.33 2.00 -31.66
CA SER A 569 26.12 1.22 -30.70
C SER A 569 25.66 -0.24 -30.51
N VAL A 570 24.89 -0.81 -31.45
CA VAL A 570 24.40 -2.19 -31.36
C VAL A 570 25.49 -3.19 -31.75
N GLY A 571 26.43 -3.43 -30.82
CA GLY A 571 27.34 -4.57 -30.81
C GLY A 571 27.00 -5.49 -29.64
N CYS A 572 26.19 -6.51 -29.90
CA CYS A 572 25.77 -7.51 -28.92
C CYS A 572 26.99 -8.32 -28.41
N HIS A 573 27.44 -8.07 -27.19
CA HIS A 573 28.33 -8.97 -26.46
C HIS A 573 27.61 -9.53 -25.23
N ILE A 574 26.94 -10.66 -25.42
CA ILE A 574 26.57 -11.57 -24.32
C ILE A 574 27.87 -12.23 -23.85
N ILE A 575 28.48 -11.69 -22.80
CA ILE A 575 29.52 -12.41 -22.07
C ILE A 575 28.81 -13.30 -21.05
N LYS A 576 28.72 -14.60 -21.36
CA LYS A 576 28.39 -15.64 -20.39
C LYS A 576 29.50 -15.65 -19.34
N ASN A 577 29.29 -15.01 -18.19
CA ASN A 577 30.24 -15.11 -17.09
C ASN A 577 30.07 -16.47 -16.41
N HIS A 578 31.04 -17.34 -16.64
CA HIS A 578 31.07 -18.73 -16.24
C HIS A 578 31.60 -18.81 -14.79
N GLN A 579 30.77 -18.49 -13.79
CA GLN A 579 31.19 -18.70 -12.38
C GLN A 579 30.11 -19.23 -11.41
N TRP A 580 28.92 -19.57 -11.90
CA TRP A 580 27.83 -20.10 -11.03
C TRP A 580 27.45 -21.57 -11.28
N ARG A 581 28.21 -22.32 -12.09
CA ARG A 581 27.94 -23.75 -12.37
C ARG A 581 28.44 -24.74 -11.31
N ASN A 582 29.18 -24.29 -10.28
CA ASN A 582 29.71 -25.18 -9.23
C ASN A 582 28.91 -25.15 -7.91
N PHE A 583 28.02 -24.18 -7.69
CA PHE A 583 27.22 -24.13 -6.45
C PHE A 583 25.95 -25.00 -6.52
N PHE A 584 25.31 -25.09 -7.69
CA PHE A 584 24.08 -25.88 -7.86
C PHE A 584 24.30 -27.39 -7.96
N ARG A 585 25.54 -27.86 -8.20
CA ARG A 585 25.86 -29.30 -8.16
C ARG A 585 26.10 -29.84 -6.74
N LEU A 586 26.40 -28.98 -5.77
CA LEU A 586 26.61 -29.40 -4.38
C LEU A 586 25.31 -29.52 -3.59
N LEU A 587 24.32 -28.66 -3.86
CA LEU A 587 23.02 -28.67 -3.17
C LEU A 587 22.09 -29.80 -3.62
N LEU A 588 22.18 -30.25 -4.87
CA LEU A 588 21.40 -31.42 -5.35
C LEU A 588 21.99 -32.78 -4.92
N ALA A 589 23.25 -32.82 -4.47
CA ALA A 589 23.89 -34.04 -3.97
C ALA A 589 23.61 -34.31 -2.48
N LEU A 590 23.17 -33.31 -1.71
CA LEU A 590 22.88 -33.42 -0.27
C LEU A 590 21.41 -33.69 0.06
N SER A 591 20.50 -33.67 -0.93
CA SER A 591 19.07 -33.94 -0.73
C SER A 591 18.62 -35.35 -1.13
N ILE A 592 19.53 -36.24 -1.56
CA ILE A 592 19.21 -37.62 -1.99
C ILE A 592 19.75 -38.69 -1.03
N VAL A 593 20.48 -38.34 0.04
CA VAL A 593 21.07 -39.33 0.98
C VAL A 593 20.34 -39.39 2.34
N THR A 594 19.08 -38.94 2.43
CA THR A 594 18.28 -39.08 3.67
C THR A 594 16.92 -39.70 3.43
N ILE A 595 16.82 -40.62 2.47
CA ILE A 595 15.79 -41.65 2.40
C ILE A 595 16.51 -42.92 1.98
N VAL A 596 16.39 -43.99 2.78
CA VAL A 596 17.15 -45.26 2.76
C VAL A 596 18.45 -45.26 3.57
N LEU A 597 18.31 -45.22 4.91
CA LEU A 597 18.69 -46.33 5.81
C LEU A 597 18.03 -46.12 7.18
#